data_AF-A0A5N6JNH9-F1
#
_entry.id   AF-A0A5N6JNH9-F1
#
_cell.length_a   1.000
_cell.length_b   1.000
_cell.length_c   1.000
_cell.angle_alpha   90.00
_cell.angle_beta   90.00
_cell.angle_gamma   90.00
#
_symmetry.space_group_name_H-M   'P 1'
#
loop_
_entity.id
_entity.type
_entity.pdbx_description
1 polymer ?
#
loop_
_entity_poly.entity_id
_entity_poly.type
_entity_poly.pdbx_seq_one_letter_code
_entity_poly.pdbx_strand_id
1 'polypeptide(L)'
;MKFEGHLLPYHEFYCHHESFEDLQKSAKEGCDLYHFILACSKITPNCRFDKYLYTREEREYSSQIIPAVTTGKVQILDVPEVAFGQYEIDYETPRIYLTLNTPRDRPLQMEGFQIGKFDFNLNPKSSTNHDITRGWLKECLEFHRDCRKVNLPQLPNRVIDVGHEETRTVNSNGAMANYAALSHCWGGKVGTLLATETLRQYRNELPFQSLPANFQDAIMITRELSIQYLWIDCLCILQDSQNDWEQESQKMETVYQNALVTIYAMSARRSTDGILKSPASLSVNSPYVFMSVTAENETEVAVGVKPEEDFVEGLGKLKEDCPLSERAWAFQQDILSPRQIFFGQKQAFWKCRQGYHALDGRPPTFGYPPKRYVDQLSPTFKSHKMIWPSDEERLNILDAFRKMVEDYSKGILAVESDKLPAISGQVGLSRRLHPLIGGQYLAGLWSCDLLNGLAWRSSSPNGCPVKTYRAPSWS
;
A
#
# COMPACT_ATOMS: atom_id res chain seq x y z
N MET A 1 2.99 -31.08 -19.13
CA MET A 1 4.40 -30.62 -19.09
C MET A 1 4.61 -30.00 -17.72
N LYS A 2 5.65 -30.40 -16.97
CA LYS A 2 5.96 -29.83 -15.64
C LYS A 2 6.52 -28.41 -15.81
N PHE A 3 6.00 -27.45 -15.06
CA PHE A 3 6.47 -26.07 -15.08
C PHE A 3 7.64 -25.92 -14.11
N GLU A 4 8.85 -25.66 -14.61
CA GLU A 4 9.99 -25.32 -13.75
C GLU A 4 9.98 -23.81 -13.48
N GLY A 5 9.51 -23.43 -12.28
CA GLY A 5 9.09 -22.09 -11.87
C GLY A 5 10.14 -20.98 -11.75
N HIS A 6 11.22 -20.99 -12.54
CA HIS A 6 12.34 -20.07 -12.32
C HIS A 6 12.61 -19.07 -13.44
N LEU A 7 12.09 -19.28 -14.65
CA LEU A 7 12.19 -18.32 -15.75
C LEU A 7 10.97 -18.48 -16.65
N LEU A 8 9.95 -17.65 -16.46
CA LEU A 8 9.03 -17.38 -17.56
C LEU A 8 9.66 -16.26 -18.38
N PRO A 9 10.01 -16.51 -19.65
CA PRO A 9 10.34 -15.42 -20.55
C PRO A 9 9.12 -14.49 -20.60
N TYR A 10 9.36 -13.18 -20.52
CA TYR A 10 8.31 -12.14 -20.65
C TYR A 10 7.51 -12.23 -21.97
N HIS A 11 7.83 -13.19 -22.85
CA HIS A 11 7.37 -13.36 -24.22
C HIS A 11 7.17 -14.83 -24.62
N GLU A 12 6.93 -15.76 -23.69
CA GLU A 12 6.49 -17.12 -24.07
C GLU A 12 4.99 -17.14 -24.35
N PHE A 13 4.64 -17.16 -25.63
CA PHE A 13 3.27 -17.20 -26.14
C PHE A 13 2.90 -18.64 -26.52
N TYR A 14 1.73 -19.10 -26.08
CA TYR A 14 1.16 -20.35 -26.55
C TYR A 14 0.04 -20.08 -27.55
N CYS A 15 0.31 -20.29 -28.83
CA CYS A 15 -0.72 -20.31 -29.87
C CYS A 15 -1.45 -21.65 -29.79
N HIS A 16 -2.72 -21.63 -29.38
CA HIS A 16 -3.49 -22.86 -29.22
C HIS A 16 -4.38 -23.17 -30.42
N HIS A 17 -4.85 -22.16 -31.16
CA HIS A 17 -5.60 -22.28 -32.42
C HIS A 17 -5.24 -21.15 -33.39
N GLU A 18 -5.16 -21.49 -34.67
CA GLU A 18 -4.74 -20.61 -35.78
C GLU A 18 -5.80 -19.58 -36.18
N SER A 19 -7.07 -19.81 -35.82
CA SER A 19 -8.17 -18.89 -36.08
C SER A 19 -9.22 -18.85 -34.95
N PHE A 20 -10.01 -17.77 -34.90
CA PHE A 20 -11.17 -17.68 -34.01
C PHE A 20 -12.29 -18.66 -34.39
N GLU A 21 -12.41 -19.01 -35.68
CA GLU A 21 -13.38 -20.00 -36.16
C GLU A 21 -13.04 -21.40 -35.63
N ASP A 22 -11.75 -21.76 -35.62
CA ASP A 22 -11.29 -23.02 -35.04
C ASP A 22 -11.56 -23.08 -33.53
N LEU A 23 -11.42 -21.97 -32.84
CA LEU A 23 -11.78 -21.87 -31.42
C LEU A 23 -13.29 -22.08 -31.19
N GLN A 24 -14.15 -21.47 -32.02
CA GLN A 24 -15.59 -21.68 -31.95
C GLN A 24 -15.99 -23.12 -32.27
N LYS A 25 -15.29 -23.75 -33.22
CA LYS A 25 -15.48 -25.14 -33.58
C LYS A 25 -15.07 -26.06 -32.43
N SER A 26 -13.89 -25.84 -31.85
CA SER A 26 -13.38 -26.60 -30.69
C SER A 26 -14.31 -26.50 -29.48
N ALA A 27 -14.88 -25.32 -29.23
CA ALA A 27 -15.94 -25.17 -28.23
C ALA A 27 -17.16 -26.05 -28.57
N LYS A 28 -17.72 -25.93 -29.79
CA LYS A 28 -18.89 -26.75 -30.22
C LYS A 28 -18.62 -28.26 -30.20
N GLU A 29 -17.37 -28.67 -30.38
CA GLU A 29 -16.91 -30.06 -30.30
C GLU A 29 -16.73 -30.57 -28.86
N GLY A 30 -16.97 -29.71 -27.85
CA GLY A 30 -17.04 -30.08 -26.45
C GLY A 30 -15.82 -29.71 -25.61
N CYS A 31 -14.96 -28.80 -26.07
CA CYS A 31 -13.86 -28.32 -25.23
C CYS A 31 -14.33 -27.31 -24.18
N ASP A 32 -14.34 -27.71 -22.92
CA ASP A 32 -14.80 -26.90 -21.78
C ASP A 32 -14.02 -25.59 -21.62
N LEU A 33 -12.70 -25.60 -21.86
CA LEU A 33 -11.85 -24.41 -21.80
C LEU A 33 -12.28 -23.35 -22.83
N TYR A 34 -12.65 -23.76 -24.04
CA TYR A 34 -13.07 -22.82 -25.09
C TYR A 34 -14.52 -22.39 -24.96
N HIS A 35 -15.40 -23.28 -24.50
CA HIS A 35 -16.72 -22.88 -24.06
C HIS A 35 -16.64 -21.80 -22.98
N PHE A 36 -15.72 -21.96 -22.03
CA PHE A 36 -15.43 -21.00 -20.99
C PHE A 36 -14.88 -19.68 -21.53
N ILE A 37 -13.86 -19.69 -22.40
CA ILE A 37 -13.31 -18.47 -23.04
C ILE A 37 -14.40 -17.70 -23.82
N LEU A 38 -15.26 -18.41 -24.57
CA LEU A 38 -16.38 -17.82 -25.32
C LEU A 38 -17.53 -17.33 -24.42
N ALA A 39 -17.66 -17.84 -23.19
CA ALA A 39 -18.58 -17.29 -22.21
C ALA A 39 -18.01 -16.00 -21.60
N CYS A 40 -16.71 -16.01 -21.26
CA CYS A 40 -15.98 -14.86 -20.73
C CYS A 40 -15.93 -13.66 -21.69
N SER A 41 -15.85 -13.90 -23.00
CA SER A 41 -15.92 -12.83 -24.01
C SER A 41 -17.24 -12.06 -23.97
N LYS A 42 -18.37 -12.76 -23.80
CA LYS A 42 -19.71 -12.17 -23.83
C LYS A 42 -20.00 -11.25 -22.64
N ILE A 43 -19.30 -11.45 -21.53
CA ILE A 43 -19.50 -10.70 -20.30
C ILE A 43 -18.52 -9.53 -20.11
N THR A 44 -17.52 -9.41 -20.98
CA THR A 44 -16.51 -8.34 -20.89
C THR A 44 -16.99 -7.10 -21.66
N PRO A 45 -17.28 -5.96 -21.00
CA PRO A 45 -18.00 -4.82 -21.59
C PRO A 45 -17.37 -4.20 -22.85
N ASN A 46 -16.06 -4.33 -23.00
CA ASN A 46 -15.27 -3.75 -24.10
C ASN A 46 -14.86 -4.80 -25.15
N CYS A 47 -15.21 -6.07 -24.97
CA CYS A 47 -14.82 -7.12 -25.89
C CYS A 47 -15.88 -7.31 -27.00
N ARG A 48 -15.79 -6.47 -28.03
CA ARG A 48 -16.66 -6.50 -29.21
C ARG A 48 -16.03 -7.35 -30.31
N PHE A 49 -16.06 -8.68 -30.16
CA PHE A 49 -15.60 -9.60 -31.22
C PHE A 49 -16.28 -9.26 -32.55
N ASP A 50 -17.56 -8.91 -32.51
CA ASP A 50 -18.40 -8.51 -33.64
C ASP A 50 -17.85 -7.36 -34.50
N LYS A 51 -17.09 -6.43 -33.92
CA LYS A 51 -16.54 -5.27 -34.65
C LYS A 51 -15.23 -5.53 -35.38
N TYR A 52 -14.47 -6.53 -34.95
CA TYR A 52 -13.19 -6.90 -35.58
C TYR A 52 -13.31 -8.12 -36.51
N LEU A 53 -14.52 -8.67 -36.64
CA LEU A 53 -14.87 -9.76 -37.56
C LEU A 53 -14.97 -9.34 -39.04
N TYR A 54 -14.92 -8.04 -39.35
CA TYR A 54 -15.06 -7.56 -40.72
C TYR A 54 -13.78 -6.92 -41.27
N THR A 55 -13.16 -7.68 -42.18
CA THR A 55 -12.39 -7.28 -43.37
C THR A 55 -10.99 -6.68 -43.20
N ARG A 56 -9.98 -7.51 -43.50
CA ARG A 56 -9.16 -7.36 -44.72
C ARG A 56 -8.37 -8.63 -45.00
N GLU A 57 -8.49 -9.11 -46.24
CA GLU A 57 -7.63 -10.07 -46.96
C GLU A 57 -6.66 -10.92 -46.11
N GLU A 58 -6.97 -12.21 -45.98
CA GLU A 58 -6.04 -13.32 -45.68
C GLU A 58 -4.89 -12.97 -44.71
N ARG A 59 -5.21 -12.73 -43.44
CA ARG A 59 -4.20 -12.74 -42.37
C ARG A 59 -4.69 -13.60 -41.20
N GLU A 60 -3.87 -14.58 -40.83
CA GLU A 60 -4.12 -15.59 -39.80
C GLU A 60 -4.29 -14.94 -38.41
N TYR A 61 -5.41 -15.22 -37.72
CA TYR A 61 -5.72 -14.69 -36.39
C TYR A 61 -5.44 -15.76 -35.32
N SER A 62 -4.24 -15.78 -34.73
CA SER A 62 -3.94 -16.72 -33.64
C SER A 62 -4.67 -16.34 -32.33
N SER A 63 -5.32 -17.32 -31.68
CA SER A 63 -5.74 -17.17 -30.28
C SER A 63 -4.58 -17.52 -29.36
N GLN A 64 -4.23 -16.61 -28.45
CA GLN A 64 -3.09 -16.77 -27.54
C GLN A 64 -3.55 -16.71 -26.09
N ILE A 65 -3.12 -17.70 -25.30
CA ILE A 65 -3.28 -17.71 -23.84
C ILE A 65 -1.91 -17.45 -23.24
N ILE A 66 -1.81 -16.36 -22.49
CA ILE A 66 -0.59 -15.95 -21.78
C ILE A 66 -0.87 -16.12 -20.28
N PRO A 67 -0.26 -17.10 -19.60
CA PRO A 67 -0.33 -17.16 -18.15
C PRO A 67 0.53 -16.04 -17.55
N ALA A 68 -0.08 -15.06 -16.88
CA ALA A 68 0.69 -14.05 -16.15
C ALA A 68 1.10 -14.60 -14.77
N VAL A 69 2.39 -14.46 -14.45
CA VAL A 69 2.94 -14.86 -13.16
C VAL A 69 3.40 -13.65 -12.40
N THR A 70 2.78 -13.44 -11.25
CA THR A 70 3.13 -12.31 -10.38
C THR A 70 4.36 -12.69 -9.54
N THR A 71 5.46 -11.96 -9.72
CA THR A 71 6.74 -12.27 -9.07
C THR A 71 6.82 -11.72 -7.63
N GLY A 72 7.26 -12.58 -6.71
CA GLY A 72 7.41 -12.34 -5.27
C GLY A 72 7.84 -13.61 -4.52
N LYS A 73 7.96 -13.58 -3.18
CA LYS A 73 8.23 -14.78 -2.35
C LYS A 73 7.10 -15.82 -2.40
N VAL A 74 5.90 -15.38 -2.75
CA VAL A 74 4.76 -16.22 -3.13
C VAL A 74 4.51 -15.91 -4.59
N GLN A 75 4.70 -16.89 -5.46
CA GLN A 75 4.39 -16.77 -6.88
C GLN A 75 2.89 -17.02 -7.05
N ILE A 76 2.14 -16.00 -7.46
CA ILE A 76 0.68 -16.10 -7.66
C ILE A 76 0.38 -16.18 -9.15
N LEU A 77 -0.41 -17.17 -9.55
CA LEU A 77 -0.94 -17.36 -10.90
C LEU A 77 -2.37 -16.83 -10.94
N ASP A 78 -2.57 -15.54 -11.23
CA ASP A 78 -3.85 -14.87 -11.04
C ASP A 78 -4.51 -14.28 -12.28
N VAL A 79 -3.73 -13.94 -13.32
CA VAL A 79 -4.26 -13.35 -14.56
C VAL A 79 -3.90 -14.23 -15.76
N PRO A 80 -4.80 -15.09 -16.25
CA PRO A 80 -4.71 -15.55 -17.63
C PRO A 80 -5.06 -14.37 -18.54
N GLU A 81 -4.07 -13.86 -19.27
CA GLU A 81 -4.30 -12.92 -20.37
C GLU A 81 -4.68 -13.73 -21.62
N VAL A 82 -5.88 -13.50 -22.14
CA VAL A 82 -6.32 -14.10 -23.40
C VAL A 82 -6.38 -12.97 -24.43
N ALA A 83 -5.42 -12.97 -25.34
CA ALA A 83 -5.32 -11.98 -26.40
C ALA A 83 -5.83 -12.55 -27.73
N PHE A 84 -6.54 -11.73 -28.49
CA PHE A 84 -7.03 -12.07 -29.83
C PHE A 84 -6.49 -11.06 -30.83
N GLY A 85 -5.45 -11.42 -31.60
CA GLY A 85 -4.97 -10.57 -32.69
C GLY A 85 -3.65 -10.97 -33.33
N GLN A 86 -3.19 -10.14 -34.26
CA GLN A 86 -1.93 -10.30 -35.01
C GLN A 86 -0.77 -9.75 -34.18
N TYR A 87 0.37 -10.46 -34.12
CA TYR A 87 1.53 -10.11 -33.28
C TYR A 87 2.33 -8.86 -33.73
N GLU A 88 1.88 -8.10 -34.73
CA GLU A 88 2.58 -6.87 -35.15
C GLU A 88 2.14 -5.67 -34.29
N ILE A 89 2.75 -5.49 -33.11
CA ILE A 89 2.99 -4.24 -32.34
C ILE A 89 1.82 -3.22 -32.18
N ASP A 90 0.60 -3.52 -32.62
CA ASP A 90 -0.51 -2.57 -32.54
C ASP A 90 -1.24 -2.71 -31.21
N TYR A 91 -1.17 -1.63 -30.44
CA TYR A 91 -1.89 -1.40 -29.19
C TYR A 91 -3.42 -1.44 -29.34
N GLU A 92 -3.94 -1.67 -30.55
CA GLU A 92 -5.37 -1.73 -30.87
C GLU A 92 -5.96 -3.15 -30.81
N THR A 93 -5.15 -4.17 -30.52
CA THR A 93 -5.60 -5.56 -30.42
C THR A 93 -6.54 -5.76 -29.22
N PRO A 94 -7.77 -6.28 -29.40
CA PRO A 94 -8.67 -6.58 -28.29
C PRO A 94 -8.08 -7.65 -27.36
N ARG A 95 -7.98 -7.32 -26.07
CA ARG A 95 -7.52 -8.25 -25.02
C ARG A 95 -8.65 -8.54 -24.05
N ILE A 96 -8.78 -9.80 -23.67
CA ILE A 96 -9.57 -10.20 -22.51
C ILE A 96 -8.61 -10.43 -21.37
N TYR A 97 -8.74 -9.59 -20.35
CA TYR A 97 -8.10 -9.83 -19.07
C TYR A 97 -9.09 -10.54 -18.17
N LEU A 98 -8.70 -11.71 -17.68
CA LEU A 98 -9.49 -12.49 -16.74
C LEU A 98 -8.73 -12.60 -15.44
N THR A 99 -9.43 -12.48 -14.32
CA THR A 99 -8.87 -12.75 -13.00
C THR A 99 -9.41 -14.06 -12.46
N LEU A 100 -8.52 -14.91 -11.97
CA LEU A 100 -8.86 -16.07 -11.16
C LEU A 100 -9.03 -15.67 -9.70
N ASN A 101 -10.11 -16.12 -9.08
CA ASN A 101 -10.47 -15.86 -7.69
C ASN A 101 -10.71 -17.17 -6.94
N THR A 102 -10.19 -17.25 -5.72
CA THR A 102 -10.35 -18.39 -4.82
C THR A 102 -10.84 -17.93 -3.44
N PRO A 103 -11.63 -18.76 -2.72
CA PRO A 103 -11.98 -18.49 -1.35
C PRO A 103 -10.73 -18.41 -0.47
N ARG A 104 -10.67 -17.41 0.40
CA ARG A 104 -9.52 -17.16 1.28
C ARG A 104 -9.23 -18.30 2.26
N ASP A 105 -10.26 -19.01 2.71
CA ASP A 105 -10.17 -20.15 3.63
C ASP A 105 -9.71 -21.44 2.94
N ARG A 106 -9.78 -21.49 1.60
CA ARG A 106 -9.38 -22.63 0.77
C ARG A 106 -8.47 -22.16 -0.37
N PRO A 107 -7.27 -21.63 -0.05
CA PRO A 107 -6.32 -21.22 -1.06
C PRO A 107 -5.95 -22.42 -1.94
N LEU A 108 -6.08 -22.28 -3.26
CA LEU A 108 -5.59 -23.30 -4.18
C LEU A 108 -4.07 -23.13 -4.34
N GLN A 109 -3.32 -24.21 -4.08
CA GLN A 109 -1.86 -24.23 -4.15
C GLN A 109 -1.42 -25.35 -5.12
N MET A 110 -0.51 -25.04 -6.03
CA MET A 110 0.02 -25.99 -7.01
C MET A 110 1.51 -25.73 -7.23
N GLU A 111 2.36 -26.75 -7.08
CA GLU A 111 3.81 -26.67 -7.31
C GLU A 111 4.52 -25.49 -6.58
N GLY A 112 4.01 -25.06 -5.42
CA GLY A 112 4.53 -23.92 -4.65
C GLY A 112 3.94 -22.56 -5.03
N PHE A 113 3.02 -22.52 -5.98
CA PHE A 113 2.29 -21.33 -6.43
C PHE A 113 0.89 -21.28 -5.83
N GLN A 114 0.43 -20.07 -5.50
CA GLN A 114 -0.98 -19.83 -5.24
C GLN A 114 -1.72 -19.60 -6.56
N ILE A 115 -2.84 -20.29 -6.77
CA ILE A 115 -3.72 -20.07 -7.92
C ILE A 115 -4.81 -19.07 -7.54
N GLY A 116 -4.89 -17.99 -8.32
CA GLY A 116 -5.88 -16.94 -8.16
C GLY A 116 -5.67 -16.04 -6.94
N LYS A 117 -6.42 -14.94 -6.94
CA LYS A 117 -6.52 -13.98 -5.84
C LYS A 117 -7.53 -14.44 -4.81
N PHE A 118 -7.41 -13.94 -3.59
CA PHE A 118 -8.45 -14.12 -2.60
C PHE A 118 -9.65 -13.24 -2.89
N ASP A 119 -10.84 -13.82 -2.73
CA ASP A 119 -12.03 -13.03 -2.58
C ASP A 119 -12.01 -12.25 -1.26
N PHE A 120 -12.46 -11.02 -1.34
CA PHE A 120 -12.64 -10.13 -0.20
C PHE A 120 -13.92 -9.32 -0.39
N ASN A 121 -14.43 -8.77 0.69
CA ASN A 121 -15.65 -8.00 0.63
C ASN A 121 -15.36 -6.57 0.17
N LEU A 122 -16.04 -6.10 -0.86
CA LEU A 122 -15.89 -4.73 -1.38
C LEU A 122 -16.36 -3.66 -0.40
N ASN A 123 -17.17 -4.02 0.60
CA ASN A 123 -17.49 -3.14 1.71
C ASN A 123 -16.31 -3.11 2.70
N PRO A 124 -15.58 -1.99 2.82
CA PRO A 124 -14.44 -1.88 3.72
C PRO A 124 -14.84 -2.01 5.19
N LYS A 125 -16.11 -1.75 5.55
CA LYS A 125 -16.67 -1.89 6.91
C LYS A 125 -17.08 -3.32 7.27
N SER A 126 -16.90 -4.28 6.35
CA SER A 126 -17.30 -5.67 6.61
C SER A 126 -16.47 -6.29 7.74
N SER A 127 -17.12 -7.11 8.56
CA SER A 127 -16.44 -7.88 9.61
C SER A 127 -15.34 -8.77 9.03
N THR A 128 -15.55 -9.36 7.85
CA THR A 128 -14.54 -10.17 7.15
C THR A 128 -13.25 -9.39 6.89
N ASN A 129 -13.32 -8.15 6.40
CA ASN A 129 -12.12 -7.34 6.17
C ASN A 129 -11.45 -6.94 7.48
N HIS A 130 -12.24 -6.60 8.50
CA HIS A 130 -11.72 -6.32 9.84
C HIS A 130 -11.00 -7.54 10.43
N ASP A 131 -11.55 -8.75 10.28
CA ASP A 131 -10.94 -9.99 10.76
C ASP A 131 -9.63 -10.29 10.03
N ILE A 132 -9.55 -10.06 8.72
CA ILE A 132 -8.31 -10.21 7.95
C ILE A 132 -7.24 -9.24 8.46
N THR A 133 -7.58 -7.95 8.62
CA THR A 133 -6.61 -6.93 9.09
C THR A 133 -6.15 -7.17 10.53
N ARG A 134 -7.05 -7.64 11.41
CA ARG A 134 -6.74 -8.10 12.77
C ARG A 134 -5.82 -9.32 12.74
N GLY A 135 -6.07 -10.25 11.81
CA GLY A 135 -5.23 -11.40 11.53
C GLY A 135 -3.80 -11.02 11.17
N TRP A 136 -3.61 -10.07 10.25
CA TRP A 136 -2.27 -9.57 9.89
C TRP A 136 -1.52 -8.97 11.08
N LEU A 137 -2.20 -8.19 11.92
CA LEU A 137 -1.60 -7.63 13.13
C LEU A 137 -1.21 -8.73 14.11
N LYS A 138 -2.10 -9.70 14.36
CA LYS A 138 -1.85 -10.84 15.25
C LYS A 138 -0.66 -11.67 14.76
N GLU A 139 -0.67 -12.07 13.49
CA GLU A 139 0.39 -12.84 12.86
C GLU A 139 1.75 -12.12 12.99
N CYS A 140 1.76 -10.82 12.72
CA CYS A 140 2.96 -10.01 12.85
C CYS A 140 3.47 -9.89 14.31
N LEU A 141 2.58 -9.88 15.30
CA LEU A 141 2.99 -9.82 16.71
C LEU A 141 3.49 -11.17 17.23
N GLU A 142 2.91 -12.27 16.76
CA GLU A 142 3.20 -13.62 17.24
C GLU A 142 4.40 -14.26 16.51
N PHE A 143 4.50 -14.10 15.19
CA PHE A 143 5.43 -14.86 14.35
C PHE A 143 6.60 -14.03 13.79
N HIS A 144 6.43 -12.72 13.62
CA HIS A 144 7.49 -11.89 13.03
C HIS A 144 8.52 -11.44 14.07
N ARG A 145 9.65 -12.15 14.13
CA ARG A 145 10.78 -11.88 15.06
C ARG A 145 11.26 -10.43 15.03
N ASP A 146 11.34 -9.81 13.84
CA ASP A 146 11.81 -8.42 13.69
C ASP A 146 10.76 -7.36 14.04
N CYS A 147 9.49 -7.78 14.11
CA CYS A 147 8.37 -6.92 14.45
C CYS A 147 8.02 -7.00 15.94
N ARG A 148 8.32 -8.10 16.62
CA ARG A 148 7.95 -8.31 18.02
C ARG A 148 8.61 -7.26 18.92
N LYS A 149 7.81 -6.44 19.60
CA LYS A 149 8.28 -5.54 20.67
C LYS A 149 8.05 -6.24 22.00
N VAL A 150 9.08 -6.27 22.85
CA VAL A 150 9.01 -6.93 24.16
C VAL A 150 8.29 -6.06 25.19
N ASN A 151 8.41 -4.73 25.08
CA ASN A 151 7.87 -3.77 26.03
C ASN A 151 6.78 -2.91 25.39
N LEU A 152 5.79 -2.52 26.20
CA LEU A 152 4.82 -1.49 25.83
C LEU A 152 5.54 -0.15 25.61
N PRO A 153 5.12 0.65 24.62
CA PRO A 153 5.70 1.98 24.44
C PRO A 153 5.11 2.97 25.46
N GLN A 154 5.88 4.03 25.75
CA GLN A 154 5.33 5.20 26.40
C GLN A 154 4.35 5.90 25.45
N LEU A 155 3.17 6.23 25.95
CA LEU A 155 2.18 6.96 25.19
C LEU A 155 2.66 8.39 24.88
N PRO A 156 2.24 8.98 23.74
CA PRO A 156 2.36 10.40 23.49
C PRO A 156 1.76 11.23 24.64
N ASN A 157 2.15 12.50 24.75
CA ASN A 157 1.68 13.37 25.84
C ASN A 157 0.15 13.43 25.95
N ARG A 158 -0.52 13.47 24.80
CA ARG A 158 -1.98 13.35 24.69
C ARG A 158 -2.33 12.26 23.69
N VAL A 159 -3.36 11.49 24.02
CA VAL A 159 -3.94 10.45 23.17
C VAL A 159 -5.46 10.50 23.28
N ILE A 160 -6.15 9.89 22.33
CA ILE A 160 -7.58 9.66 22.37
C ILE A 160 -7.80 8.28 22.98
N ASP A 161 -8.54 8.21 24.08
CA ASP A 161 -9.03 6.96 24.65
C ASP A 161 -10.32 6.55 23.92
N VAL A 162 -10.27 5.42 23.21
CA VAL A 162 -11.39 4.84 22.47
C VAL A 162 -11.94 3.57 23.13
N GLY A 163 -11.37 3.14 24.27
CA GLY A 163 -11.72 1.87 24.91
C GLY A 163 -13.03 1.87 25.70
N HIS A 164 -13.57 3.05 26.00
CA HIS A 164 -14.86 3.24 26.66
C HIS A 164 -15.93 3.68 25.65
N GLU A 165 -17.21 3.64 26.06
CA GLU A 165 -18.33 4.17 25.26
C GLU A 165 -18.07 5.64 24.90
N GLU A 166 -17.64 6.42 25.88
CA GLU A 166 -17.24 7.83 25.73
C GLU A 166 -15.80 7.92 25.19
N THR A 167 -15.65 8.43 23.97
CA THR A 167 -14.33 8.71 23.38
C THR A 167 -13.83 10.06 23.86
N ARG A 168 -12.59 10.19 24.32
CA ARG A 168 -12.06 11.46 24.86
C ARG A 168 -10.56 11.63 24.69
N THR A 169 -10.09 12.86 24.64
CA THR A 169 -8.66 13.19 24.66
C THR A 169 -8.14 13.20 26.10
N VAL A 170 -7.15 12.37 26.41
CA VAL A 170 -6.55 12.26 27.74
C VAL A 170 -5.06 12.62 27.71
N ASN A 171 -4.57 13.21 28.81
CA ASN A 171 -3.13 13.30 29.04
C ASN A 171 -2.64 11.92 29.48
N SER A 172 -1.58 11.42 28.87
CA SER A 172 -1.05 10.09 29.20
C SER A 172 -0.27 10.06 30.52
N ASN A 173 0.28 11.20 30.95
CA ASN A 173 1.17 11.32 32.12
C ASN A 173 2.31 10.28 32.13
N GLY A 174 2.81 9.89 30.94
CA GLY A 174 3.87 8.90 30.81
C GLY A 174 3.41 7.45 30.94
N ALA A 175 2.11 7.17 30.87
CA ALA A 175 1.59 5.81 30.86
C ALA A 175 2.15 4.98 29.70
N MET A 176 2.27 3.67 29.92
CA MET A 176 2.82 2.71 28.97
C MET A 176 1.69 1.85 28.41
N ALA A 177 1.38 1.99 27.12
CA ALA A 177 0.31 1.21 26.48
C ALA A 177 0.46 1.18 24.96
N ASN A 178 -0.17 0.20 24.32
CA ASN A 178 -0.27 0.17 22.87
C ASN A 178 -1.27 1.21 22.37
N TYR A 179 -0.93 1.87 21.26
CA TYR A 179 -1.80 2.83 20.60
C TYR A 179 -1.65 2.72 19.08
N ALA A 180 -2.70 3.13 18.37
CA ALA A 180 -2.67 3.34 16.93
C ALA A 180 -2.38 4.82 16.64
N ALA A 181 -1.81 5.12 15.47
CA ALA A 181 -1.68 6.49 14.97
C ALA A 181 -2.43 6.63 13.63
N LEU A 182 -3.00 7.80 13.36
CA LEU A 182 -3.63 8.12 12.09
C LEU A 182 -2.71 8.99 11.22
N SER A 183 -2.45 8.54 10.00
CA SER A 183 -1.87 9.33 8.91
C SER A 183 -2.98 9.68 7.92
N HIS A 184 -3.29 10.97 7.78
CA HIS A 184 -4.36 11.44 6.89
C HIS A 184 -4.08 12.82 6.28
N CYS A 185 -4.77 13.12 5.19
CA CYS A 185 -4.80 14.47 4.62
C CYS A 185 -5.84 15.34 5.34
N TRP A 186 -5.42 16.56 5.68
CA TRP A 186 -6.33 17.56 6.23
C TRP A 186 -7.28 18.05 5.14
N GLY A 187 -6.73 18.39 3.97
CA GLY A 187 -7.48 18.74 2.76
C GLY A 187 -8.26 20.06 2.85
N GLY A 188 -7.82 20.99 3.70
CA GLY A 188 -8.47 22.28 3.97
C GLY A 188 -8.60 22.57 5.46
N LYS A 189 -9.48 23.50 5.83
CA LYS A 189 -9.81 23.77 7.24
C LYS A 189 -10.50 22.57 7.85
N VAL A 190 -9.88 21.98 8.87
CA VAL A 190 -10.49 20.95 9.71
C VAL A 190 -11.32 21.66 10.77
N GLY A 191 -12.63 21.43 10.78
CA GLY A 191 -13.55 22.12 11.70
C GLY A 191 -13.44 21.65 13.16
N THR A 192 -12.78 20.52 13.41
CA THR A 192 -12.61 19.92 14.73
C THR A 192 -11.13 19.81 15.04
N LEU A 193 -10.65 20.74 15.87
CA LEU A 193 -9.26 20.85 16.28
C LEU A 193 -9.20 20.95 17.81
N LEU A 194 -8.16 20.36 18.39
CA LEU A 194 -7.84 20.62 19.79
C LEU A 194 -7.27 22.03 19.90
N ALA A 195 -8.04 22.92 20.54
CA ALA A 195 -7.68 24.29 20.81
C ALA A 195 -7.92 24.59 22.30
N THR A 196 -7.42 25.71 22.80
CA THR A 196 -7.58 26.08 24.22
C THR A 196 -9.05 26.09 24.65
N GLU A 197 -9.94 26.52 23.77
CA GLU A 197 -11.40 26.55 23.99
C GLU A 197 -12.05 25.16 24.01
N THR A 198 -11.61 24.22 23.16
CA THR A 198 -12.20 22.88 23.04
C THR A 198 -11.56 21.87 23.99
N LEU A 199 -10.37 22.15 24.54
CA LEU A 199 -9.60 21.23 25.38
C LEU A 199 -10.39 20.67 26.56
N ARG A 200 -11.16 21.51 27.27
CA ARG A 200 -11.98 21.05 28.42
C ARG A 200 -13.09 20.11 27.97
N GLN A 201 -13.77 20.45 26.88
CA GLN A 201 -14.83 19.63 26.31
C GLN A 201 -14.27 18.27 25.87
N TYR A 202 -13.21 18.27 25.07
CA TYR A 202 -12.63 17.05 24.50
C TYR A 202 -11.99 16.13 25.54
N ARG A 203 -11.61 16.65 26.71
CA ARG A 203 -11.18 15.85 27.87
C ARG A 203 -12.32 15.07 28.52
N ASN A 204 -13.54 15.60 28.47
CA ASN A 204 -14.71 14.90 28.97
C ASN A 204 -15.21 13.93 27.90
N GLU A 205 -15.50 14.44 26.72
CA GLU A 205 -16.04 13.67 25.60
C GLU A 205 -15.76 14.38 24.25
N LEU A 206 -15.33 13.60 23.27
CA LEU A 206 -15.25 14.01 21.88
C LEU A 206 -16.63 13.84 21.24
N PRO A 207 -17.17 14.88 20.56
CA PRO A 207 -18.47 14.82 19.92
C PRO A 207 -18.42 13.96 18.66
N PHE A 208 -18.45 12.63 18.82
CA PHE A 208 -18.15 11.62 17.79
C PHE A 208 -18.85 11.89 16.45
N GLN A 209 -20.15 12.19 16.48
CA GLN A 209 -20.96 12.42 15.28
C GLN A 209 -20.56 13.68 14.49
N SER A 210 -19.96 14.66 15.15
CA SER A 210 -19.46 15.89 14.52
C SER A 210 -18.01 15.81 14.06
N LEU A 211 -17.29 14.74 14.45
CA LEU A 211 -15.90 14.56 14.02
C LEU A 211 -15.86 14.38 12.49
N PRO A 212 -14.78 14.84 11.83
CA PRO A 212 -14.52 14.49 10.44
C PRO A 212 -14.58 12.97 10.22
N ALA A 213 -15.11 12.54 9.07
CA ALA A 213 -15.33 11.13 8.77
C ALA A 213 -14.05 10.27 8.91
N ASN A 214 -12.86 10.81 8.58
CA ASN A 214 -11.61 10.10 8.79
C ASN A 214 -11.35 9.79 10.26
N PHE A 215 -11.73 10.68 11.16
CA PHE A 215 -11.50 10.51 12.60
C PHE A 215 -12.48 9.48 13.16
N GLN A 216 -13.74 9.53 12.73
CA GLN A 216 -14.74 8.52 13.09
C GLN A 216 -14.28 7.13 12.65
N ASP A 217 -13.89 6.99 11.38
CA ASP A 217 -13.42 5.71 10.84
C ASP A 217 -12.13 5.25 11.54
N ALA A 218 -11.19 6.15 11.85
CA ALA A 218 -9.98 5.79 12.59
C ALA A 218 -10.27 5.29 14.01
N ILE A 219 -11.23 5.89 14.71
CA ILE A 219 -11.70 5.40 16.03
C ILE A 219 -12.30 3.99 15.88
N MET A 220 -13.15 3.77 14.87
CA MET A 220 -13.75 2.47 14.59
C MET A 220 -12.69 1.41 14.29
N ILE A 221 -11.76 1.68 13.37
CA ILE A 221 -10.66 0.78 13.01
C ILE A 221 -9.82 0.46 14.25
N THR A 222 -9.53 1.45 15.10
CA THR A 222 -8.72 1.26 16.31
C THR A 222 -9.41 0.30 17.29
N ARG A 223 -10.73 0.46 17.49
CA ARG A 223 -11.54 -0.45 18.32
C ARG A 223 -11.59 -1.86 17.73
N GLU A 224 -11.74 -1.98 16.41
CA GLU A 224 -11.73 -3.26 15.69
C GLU A 224 -10.39 -3.97 15.76
N LEU A 225 -9.28 -3.25 15.86
CA LEU A 225 -7.96 -3.83 16.11
C LEU A 225 -7.73 -4.16 17.59
N SER A 226 -8.72 -3.95 18.46
CA SER A 226 -8.66 -4.13 19.90
C SER A 226 -7.56 -3.28 20.56
N ILE A 227 -7.39 -2.05 20.10
CA ILE A 227 -6.45 -1.07 20.62
C ILE A 227 -7.23 0.02 21.37
N GLN A 228 -6.78 0.38 22.57
CA GLN A 228 -7.49 1.36 23.41
C GLN A 228 -7.18 2.82 23.04
N TYR A 229 -5.96 3.11 22.59
CA TYR A 229 -5.51 4.48 22.39
C TYR A 229 -5.28 4.78 20.91
N LEU A 230 -5.68 5.98 20.49
CA LEU A 230 -5.47 6.50 19.14
C LEU A 230 -4.77 7.86 19.23
N TRP A 231 -3.83 8.11 18.33
CA TRP A 231 -3.20 9.41 18.17
C TRP A 231 -3.56 10.02 16.82
N ILE A 232 -4.08 11.25 16.86
CA ILE A 232 -4.39 12.08 15.69
C ILE A 232 -3.80 13.47 15.99
N ASP A 233 -2.93 13.98 15.12
CA ASP A 233 -2.25 15.28 15.29
C ASP A 233 -3.23 16.41 15.62
N CYS A 234 -4.31 16.55 14.86
CA CYS A 234 -5.38 17.53 15.04
C CYS A 234 -6.05 17.51 16.43
N LEU A 235 -6.07 16.35 17.10
CA LEU A 235 -6.79 16.13 18.36
C LEU A 235 -5.86 15.89 19.57
N CYS A 236 -4.56 15.75 19.32
CA CYS A 236 -3.55 15.49 20.35
C CYS A 236 -2.51 16.61 20.48
N ILE A 237 -2.44 17.54 19.53
CA ILE A 237 -1.60 18.74 19.57
C ILE A 237 -2.50 19.97 19.68
N LEU A 238 -2.14 20.92 20.55
CA LEU A 238 -2.90 22.15 20.76
C LEU A 238 -2.62 23.12 19.61
N GLN A 239 -3.58 23.24 18.69
CA GLN A 239 -3.37 23.89 17.38
C GLN A 239 -3.24 25.41 17.45
N ASP A 240 -3.70 26.03 18.52
CA ASP A 240 -3.60 27.47 18.80
C ASP A 240 -2.39 27.83 19.70
N SER A 241 -1.50 26.86 19.99
CA SER A 241 -0.33 27.07 20.84
C SER A 241 0.97 26.71 20.12
N GLN A 242 1.74 27.73 19.75
CA GLN A 242 3.05 27.57 19.11
C GLN A 242 4.01 26.74 19.98
N ASN A 243 4.05 27.01 21.29
CA ASN A 243 4.93 26.28 22.22
C ASN A 243 4.56 24.79 22.33
N ASP A 244 3.26 24.46 22.34
CA ASP A 244 2.80 23.08 22.38
C ASP A 244 3.13 22.36 21.05
N TRP A 245 2.89 23.03 19.93
CA TRP A 245 3.26 22.53 18.61
C TRP A 245 4.77 22.27 18.49
N GLU A 246 5.63 23.18 18.96
CA GLU A 246 7.09 23.00 18.94
C GLU A 246 7.53 21.79 19.77
N GLN A 247 6.92 21.57 20.92
CA GLN A 247 7.23 20.42 21.78
C GLN A 247 6.75 19.08 21.19
N GLU A 248 5.56 19.06 20.59
CA GLU A 248 4.96 17.83 20.06
C GLU A 248 5.49 17.49 18.65
N SER A 249 5.76 18.47 17.80
CA SER A 249 6.34 18.26 16.46
C SER A 249 7.71 17.58 16.54
N GLN A 250 8.55 17.96 17.51
CA GLN A 250 9.84 17.31 17.78
C GLN A 250 9.70 15.83 18.20
N LYS A 251 8.53 15.43 18.71
CA LYS A 251 8.24 14.06 19.15
C LYS A 251 7.49 13.26 18.09
N MET A 252 7.07 13.85 16.97
CA MET A 252 6.32 13.11 15.93
C MET A 252 7.07 11.86 15.47
N GLU A 253 8.40 11.91 15.39
CA GLU A 253 9.23 10.75 15.11
C GLU A 253 8.93 9.58 16.06
N THR A 254 8.99 9.83 17.37
CA THR A 254 8.80 8.80 18.39
C THR A 254 7.35 8.34 18.44
N VAL A 255 6.38 9.22 18.16
CA VAL A 255 4.96 8.87 18.07
C VAL A 255 4.71 7.80 17.00
N TYR A 256 5.13 8.00 15.75
CA TYR A 256 4.89 7.01 14.70
C TYR A 256 5.76 5.76 14.86
N GLN A 257 6.99 5.92 15.35
CA GLN A 257 7.90 4.80 15.61
C GLN A 257 7.35 3.86 16.71
N ASN A 258 6.73 4.43 17.74
CA ASN A 258 6.28 3.69 18.90
C ASN A 258 4.87 3.14 18.77
N ALA A 259 4.06 3.68 17.86
CA ALA A 259 2.73 3.16 17.54
C ALA A 259 2.76 1.64 17.29
N LEU A 260 1.72 0.95 17.75
CA LEU A 260 1.53 -0.47 17.47
C LEU A 260 1.26 -0.66 15.97
N VAL A 261 0.45 0.22 15.39
CA VAL A 261 0.11 0.25 13.98
C VAL A 261 -0.27 1.68 13.58
N THR A 262 0.09 2.07 12.36
CA THR A 262 -0.34 3.34 11.77
C THR A 262 -1.40 3.08 10.70
N ILE A 263 -2.54 3.75 10.82
CA ILE A 263 -3.65 3.73 9.87
C ILE A 263 -3.41 4.82 8.83
N TYR A 264 -3.38 4.45 7.55
CA TYR A 264 -3.21 5.39 6.44
C TYR A 264 -4.51 5.55 5.67
N ALA A 265 -5.04 6.77 5.66
CA ALA A 265 -6.22 7.17 4.92
C ALA A 265 -5.88 7.51 3.45
N MET A 266 -5.44 6.52 2.67
CA MET A 266 -4.88 6.76 1.33
C MET A 266 -5.95 7.20 0.30
N SER A 267 -7.19 6.74 0.42
CA SER A 267 -8.28 7.17 -0.45
C SER A 267 -8.87 8.54 -0.11
N ALA A 268 -8.60 9.06 1.08
CA ALA A 268 -9.19 10.30 1.58
C ALA A 268 -8.31 11.51 1.22
N ARG A 269 -8.83 12.41 0.39
CA ARG A 269 -8.14 13.68 0.05
C ARG A 269 -8.31 14.73 1.15
N ARG A 270 -9.37 14.61 1.96
CA ARG A 270 -9.74 15.51 3.06
C ARG A 270 -10.15 14.74 4.29
N SER A 271 -10.08 15.39 5.46
CA SER A 271 -10.49 14.78 6.74
C SER A 271 -11.96 14.36 6.77
N THR A 272 -12.81 15.01 5.98
CA THR A 272 -14.25 14.75 5.89
C THR A 272 -14.61 13.69 4.87
N ASP A 273 -13.65 13.15 4.11
CA ASP A 273 -13.97 12.15 3.10
C ASP A 273 -14.37 10.82 3.75
N GLY A 274 -13.63 10.33 4.75
CA GLY A 274 -13.83 8.99 5.30
C GLY A 274 -12.87 7.97 4.70
N ILE A 275 -12.38 7.07 5.54
CA ILE A 275 -11.41 6.02 5.24
C ILE A 275 -12.13 4.78 4.72
N LEU A 276 -13.29 4.46 5.30
CA LEU A 276 -14.05 3.23 5.04
C LEU A 276 -15.22 3.50 4.08
N LYS A 277 -14.96 4.29 3.04
CA LYS A 277 -15.94 4.55 1.98
C LYS A 277 -16.05 3.33 1.07
N SER A 278 -17.27 2.84 0.89
CA SER A 278 -17.55 1.88 -0.18
C SER A 278 -17.33 2.55 -1.55
N PRO A 279 -16.74 1.85 -2.53
CA PRO A 279 -16.67 2.35 -3.90
C PRO A 279 -18.07 2.71 -4.40
N ALA A 280 -18.29 3.96 -4.82
CA ALA A 280 -19.63 4.49 -5.12
C ALA A 280 -20.31 3.89 -6.37
N SER A 281 -19.72 2.89 -7.03
CA SER A 281 -20.24 2.38 -8.31
C SER A 281 -19.80 0.95 -8.68
N LEU A 282 -19.53 0.07 -7.73
CA LEU A 282 -19.42 -1.36 -8.06
C LEU A 282 -20.78 -2.00 -7.78
N SER A 283 -21.69 -1.88 -8.76
CA SER A 283 -22.84 -2.77 -8.84
C SER A 283 -22.32 -4.20 -8.89
N VAL A 284 -22.40 -4.90 -7.76
CA VAL A 284 -21.99 -6.31 -7.62
C VAL A 284 -23.04 -7.18 -8.31
N ASN A 285 -23.02 -7.13 -9.64
CA ASN A 285 -23.50 -8.18 -10.53
C ASN A 285 -22.42 -8.35 -11.60
N SER A 286 -21.14 -8.42 -11.19
CA SER A 286 -20.10 -8.88 -12.11
C SER A 286 -20.35 -10.37 -12.33
N PRO A 287 -20.61 -10.81 -13.57
CA PRO A 287 -20.92 -12.21 -13.85
C PRO A 287 -19.70 -13.08 -13.51
N TYR A 288 -19.88 -14.00 -12.56
CA TYR A 288 -18.91 -15.03 -12.25
C TYR A 288 -19.13 -16.22 -13.17
N VAL A 289 -18.05 -16.72 -13.76
CA VAL A 289 -18.03 -18.05 -14.36
C VAL A 289 -17.16 -18.92 -13.46
N PHE A 290 -17.69 -20.04 -13.00
CA PHE A 290 -16.93 -21.00 -12.22
C PHE A 290 -16.33 -22.06 -13.14
N MET A 291 -15.05 -22.36 -12.95
CA MET A 291 -14.36 -23.48 -13.61
C MET A 291 -13.95 -24.49 -12.54
N SER A 292 -14.27 -25.76 -12.74
CA SER A 292 -13.71 -26.86 -11.94
C SER A 292 -12.29 -27.15 -12.43
N VAL A 293 -11.31 -26.94 -11.55
CA VAL A 293 -9.94 -27.37 -11.78
C VAL A 293 -9.74 -28.69 -11.04
N THR A 294 -9.45 -29.74 -11.80
CA THR A 294 -9.15 -31.06 -11.24
C THR A 294 -7.64 -31.26 -11.27
N ALA A 295 -7.02 -31.34 -10.10
CA ALA A 295 -5.64 -31.81 -10.01
C ALA A 295 -5.57 -33.30 -10.40
N GLU A 296 -4.40 -33.80 -10.84
CA GLU A 296 -4.17 -35.23 -11.16
C GLU A 296 -4.56 -36.19 -10.01
N ASN A 297 -4.77 -35.64 -8.80
CA ASN A 297 -5.12 -36.33 -7.57
C ASN A 297 -6.64 -36.26 -7.25
N GLU A 298 -7.50 -36.03 -8.25
CA GLU A 298 -8.99 -36.04 -8.17
C GLU A 298 -9.64 -34.96 -7.28
N THR A 299 -8.91 -33.91 -6.88
CA THR A 299 -9.53 -32.80 -6.13
C THR A 299 -10.15 -31.80 -7.10
N GLU A 300 -11.48 -31.75 -7.17
CA GLU A 300 -12.21 -30.70 -7.88
C GLU A 300 -12.26 -29.42 -7.03
N VAL A 301 -11.68 -28.33 -7.55
CA VAL A 301 -11.76 -27.01 -6.94
C VAL A 301 -12.43 -26.05 -7.90
N ALA A 302 -13.52 -25.42 -7.47
CA ALA A 302 -14.16 -24.36 -8.23
C ALA A 302 -13.37 -23.05 -8.10
N VAL A 303 -12.85 -22.56 -9.22
CA VAL A 303 -12.21 -21.24 -9.33
C VAL A 303 -13.21 -20.28 -9.95
N GLY A 304 -13.43 -19.14 -9.30
CA GLY A 304 -14.25 -18.07 -9.85
C GLY A 304 -13.44 -17.28 -10.87
N VAL A 305 -14.03 -16.98 -12.02
CA VAL A 305 -13.41 -16.14 -13.03
C VAL A 305 -14.30 -14.97 -13.35
N LYS A 306 -13.69 -13.79 -13.38
CA LYS A 306 -14.34 -12.51 -13.68
C LYS A 306 -13.49 -11.69 -14.64
N PRO A 307 -14.11 -10.80 -15.44
CA PRO A 307 -13.37 -9.79 -16.19
C PRO A 307 -12.45 -9.03 -15.23
N GLU A 308 -11.19 -8.80 -15.63
CA GLU A 308 -10.36 -7.85 -14.92
C GLU A 308 -11.02 -6.48 -15.09
N GLU A 309 -11.49 -5.91 -13.99
CA GLU A 309 -11.78 -4.49 -13.97
C GLU A 309 -10.45 -3.78 -14.16
N ASP A 310 -10.33 -2.89 -15.16
CA ASP A 310 -9.14 -2.09 -15.56
C ASP A 310 -8.40 -1.37 -14.41
N PHE A 311 -8.86 -1.51 -13.17
CA PHE A 311 -8.37 -0.87 -11.96
C PHE A 311 -8.28 -1.89 -10.82
N VAL A 312 -7.41 -2.89 -10.88
CA VAL A 312 -6.98 -3.52 -9.62
C VAL A 312 -6.10 -2.49 -8.90
N GLU A 313 -6.54 -2.08 -7.72
CA GLU A 313 -5.79 -1.13 -6.91
C GLU A 313 -4.54 -1.81 -6.37
N GLY A 314 -3.37 -1.32 -6.77
CA GLY A 314 -2.06 -1.73 -6.23
C GLY A 314 -1.49 -0.66 -5.30
N LEU A 315 -0.78 -1.08 -4.26
CA LEU A 315 -0.24 -0.16 -3.25
C LEU A 315 0.76 0.85 -3.83
N GLY A 316 1.57 0.45 -4.84
CA GLY A 316 2.53 1.34 -5.51
C GLY A 316 1.84 2.56 -6.15
N LYS A 317 0.90 2.30 -7.07
CA LYS A 317 0.11 3.33 -7.74
C LYS A 317 -0.73 4.15 -6.75
N LEU A 318 -1.33 3.50 -5.75
CA LEU A 318 -2.05 4.20 -4.69
C LEU A 318 -1.17 5.18 -3.93
N LYS A 319 0.09 4.84 -3.65
CA LYS A 319 1.04 5.76 -3.02
C LYS A 319 1.43 6.91 -3.94
N GLU A 320 1.52 6.70 -5.25
CA GLU A 320 1.84 7.76 -6.22
C GLU A 320 0.69 8.76 -6.40
N ASP A 321 -0.55 8.26 -6.52
CA ASP A 321 -1.74 9.07 -6.81
C ASP A 321 -2.35 9.75 -5.55
N CYS A 322 -1.90 9.36 -4.36
CA CYS A 322 -2.48 9.81 -3.10
C CYS A 322 -1.91 11.16 -2.64
N PRO A 323 -2.78 12.16 -2.36
CA PRO A 323 -2.33 13.46 -1.80
C PRO A 323 -1.61 13.35 -0.46
N LEU A 324 -1.81 12.26 0.29
CA LEU A 324 -1.11 12.02 1.55
C LEU A 324 0.39 11.89 1.30
N SER A 325 0.79 11.19 0.24
CA SER A 325 2.18 10.96 -0.13
C SER A 325 2.90 12.23 -0.62
N GLU A 326 2.16 13.26 -1.03
CA GLU A 326 2.75 14.55 -1.42
C GLU A 326 3.24 15.33 -0.20
N ARG A 327 2.76 15.02 1.01
CA ARG A 327 3.16 15.69 2.24
C ARG A 327 4.52 15.17 2.71
N ALA A 328 5.46 16.09 2.97
CA ALA A 328 6.78 15.72 3.48
C ALA A 328 6.73 14.93 4.81
N TRP A 329 5.72 15.20 5.66
CA TRP A 329 5.47 14.46 6.90
C TRP A 329 5.04 13.00 6.66
N ALA A 330 4.28 12.71 5.60
CA ALA A 330 3.80 11.36 5.33
C ALA A 330 4.95 10.39 5.06
N PHE A 331 6.03 10.91 4.49
CA PHE A 331 7.26 10.16 4.29
C PHE A 331 7.87 9.67 5.61
N GLN A 332 8.03 10.57 6.59
CA GLN A 332 8.53 10.23 7.91
C GLN A 332 7.65 9.17 8.59
N GLN A 333 6.33 9.33 8.45
CA GLN A 333 5.37 8.38 8.99
C GLN A 333 5.58 6.99 8.36
N ASP A 334 5.73 6.92 7.02
CA ASP A 334 5.85 5.66 6.27
C ASP A 334 7.14 4.88 6.57
N ILE A 335 8.24 5.58 6.82
CA ILE A 335 9.51 4.96 7.19
C ILE A 335 9.53 4.50 8.65
N LEU A 336 9.03 5.31 9.57
CA LEU A 336 9.20 5.05 11.00
C LEU A 336 8.18 4.06 11.56
N SER A 337 6.99 3.99 10.95
CA SER A 337 5.92 3.11 11.43
C SER A 337 6.33 1.64 11.29
N PRO A 338 6.37 0.85 12.38
CA PRO A 338 6.79 -0.55 12.31
C PRO A 338 5.76 -1.45 11.60
N ARG A 339 4.49 -1.02 11.61
CA ARG A 339 3.33 -1.71 11.03
C ARG A 339 2.36 -0.68 10.49
N GLN A 340 1.79 -0.95 9.34
CA GLN A 340 0.98 0.02 8.60
C GLN A 340 -0.19 -0.71 7.94
N ILE A 341 -1.38 -0.13 8.08
CA ILE A 341 -2.55 -0.52 7.30
C ILE A 341 -2.90 0.63 6.38
N PHE A 342 -2.84 0.39 5.07
CA PHE A 342 -3.23 1.36 4.05
C PHE A 342 -4.64 1.07 3.57
N PHE A 343 -5.55 2.00 3.78
CA PHE A 343 -6.91 1.93 3.26
C PHE A 343 -6.98 2.69 1.94
N GLY A 344 -7.06 1.94 0.84
CA GLY A 344 -7.25 2.46 -0.51
C GLY A 344 -8.72 2.72 -0.82
N GLN A 345 -9.01 2.91 -2.10
CA GLN A 345 -10.36 3.12 -2.62
C GLN A 345 -11.11 1.79 -2.78
N LYS A 346 -10.40 0.71 -3.13
CA LYS A 346 -10.98 -0.60 -3.43
C LYS A 346 -10.62 -1.65 -2.39
N GLN A 347 -9.43 -1.58 -1.78
CA GLN A 347 -8.99 -2.57 -0.80
C GLN A 347 -8.06 -1.99 0.27
N ALA A 348 -7.75 -2.81 1.27
CA ALA A 348 -6.75 -2.52 2.29
C ALA A 348 -5.45 -3.31 2.06
N PHE A 349 -4.34 -2.71 2.46
CA PHE A 349 -3.01 -3.30 2.39
C PHE A 349 -2.33 -3.26 3.75
N TRP A 350 -1.46 -4.23 4.00
CA TRP A 350 -0.60 -4.31 5.16
C TRP A 350 0.86 -4.19 4.77
N LYS A 351 1.63 -3.49 5.59
CA LYS A 351 3.10 -3.52 5.57
C LYS A 351 3.61 -3.65 6.99
N CYS A 352 4.57 -4.52 7.18
CA CYS A 352 5.41 -4.56 8.38
C CYS A 352 6.86 -4.77 7.97
N ARG A 353 7.76 -4.95 8.94
CA ARG A 353 9.18 -5.17 8.63
C ARG A 353 9.41 -6.46 7.84
N GLN A 354 8.65 -7.52 8.08
CA GLN A 354 8.92 -8.81 7.44
C GLN A 354 8.22 -9.00 6.09
N GLY A 355 7.25 -8.16 5.74
CA GLY A 355 6.56 -8.28 4.48
C GLY A 355 5.30 -7.45 4.38
N TYR A 356 4.53 -7.77 3.35
CA TYR A 356 3.35 -7.05 2.94
C TYR A 356 2.22 -8.02 2.62
N HIS A 357 0.97 -7.57 2.79
CA HIS A 357 -0.22 -8.31 2.38
C HIS A 357 -1.25 -7.37 1.74
N ALA A 358 -2.14 -7.94 0.93
CA ALA A 358 -3.30 -7.26 0.37
C ALA A 358 -4.56 -8.10 0.63
N LEU A 359 -5.74 -7.48 0.63
CA LEU A 359 -7.02 -8.19 0.81
C LEU A 359 -7.32 -9.14 -0.36
N ASP A 360 -6.76 -8.92 -1.54
CA ASP A 360 -6.84 -9.86 -2.66
C ASP A 360 -5.71 -10.90 -2.65
N GLY A 361 -4.81 -10.86 -1.67
CA GLY A 361 -3.66 -11.75 -1.58
C GLY A 361 -2.50 -11.42 -2.52
N ARG A 362 -2.61 -10.41 -3.40
CA ARG A 362 -1.52 -10.02 -4.30
C ARG A 362 -0.31 -9.50 -3.51
N PRO A 363 0.92 -9.80 -3.94
CA PRO A 363 2.08 -9.07 -3.45
C PRO A 363 1.98 -7.61 -3.95
N PRO A 364 2.42 -6.62 -3.16
CA PRO A 364 2.32 -5.21 -3.54
C PRO A 364 3.24 -4.81 -4.71
N THR A 365 4.12 -5.70 -5.15
CA THR A 365 5.04 -5.51 -6.28
C THR A 365 4.33 -5.50 -7.63
N PHE A 366 3.06 -5.93 -7.69
CA PHE A 366 2.25 -5.85 -8.90
C PHE A 366 1.94 -4.38 -9.24
N GLY A 367 2.40 -3.91 -10.40
CA GLY A 367 2.11 -2.58 -10.94
C GLY A 367 3.22 -1.55 -10.74
N TYR A 368 4.01 -1.59 -9.66
CA TYR A 368 5.24 -0.80 -9.45
C TYR A 368 5.97 -1.37 -8.23
N PRO A 369 7.30 -1.57 -8.24
CA PRO A 369 8.00 -1.96 -7.02
C PRO A 369 7.86 -0.83 -5.99
N PRO A 370 7.49 -1.11 -4.72
CA PRO A 370 7.63 -0.10 -3.67
C PRO A 370 9.06 0.44 -3.74
N LYS A 371 9.21 1.77 -3.59
CA LYS A 371 10.50 2.46 -3.74
C LYS A 371 11.58 1.68 -3.00
N ARG A 372 12.48 1.03 -3.76
CA ARG A 372 13.46 0.03 -3.28
C ARG A 372 14.22 0.47 -2.03
N TYR A 373 14.42 1.77 -1.87
CA TYR A 373 15.13 2.32 -0.72
C TYR A 373 14.39 2.18 0.62
N VAL A 374 13.05 2.20 0.67
CA VAL A 374 12.32 2.00 1.94
C VAL A 374 12.54 0.57 2.43
N ASP A 375 12.58 -0.39 1.51
CA ASP A 375 12.90 -1.78 1.81
C ASP A 375 14.40 -2.00 2.08
N GLN A 376 15.30 -1.16 1.58
CA GLN A 376 16.75 -1.17 1.90
C GLN A 376 17.07 -0.46 3.22
N LEU A 377 16.29 0.54 3.62
CA LEU A 377 16.36 1.21 4.93
C LEU A 377 15.54 0.47 6.00
N SER A 378 14.62 -0.42 5.61
CA SER A 378 13.87 -1.30 6.52
C SER A 378 14.76 -2.28 7.33
N PRO A 379 15.83 -2.88 6.76
CA PRO A 379 16.86 -3.64 7.49
C PRO A 379 17.46 -2.92 8.69
N THR A 380 17.57 -1.58 8.67
CA THR A 380 17.97 -0.76 9.83
C THR A 380 17.04 -0.92 11.04
N PHE A 381 15.86 -1.49 10.82
CA PHE A 381 14.86 -1.81 11.82
C PHE A 381 14.71 -3.33 12.07
N LYS A 382 15.45 -4.18 11.35
CA LYS A 382 15.46 -5.65 11.49
C LYS A 382 16.66 -6.09 12.33
N SER A 383 16.39 -6.38 13.61
CA SER A 383 17.25 -7.05 14.58
C SER A 383 18.45 -6.27 15.17
N HIS A 384 18.74 -6.59 16.44
CA HIS A 384 19.79 -6.04 17.29
C HIS A 384 21.19 -6.63 17.05
N LYS A 385 21.41 -7.35 15.94
CA LYS A 385 22.73 -7.90 15.64
C LYS A 385 23.51 -6.87 14.82
N MET A 386 24.44 -6.16 15.48
CA MET A 386 25.49 -5.39 14.82
C MET A 386 26.40 -6.35 14.04
N ILE A 387 25.96 -6.72 12.83
CA ILE A 387 26.88 -7.13 11.77
C ILE A 387 27.20 -5.83 11.04
N TRP A 388 28.47 -5.44 11.03
CA TRP A 388 28.91 -4.29 10.25
C TRP A 388 28.57 -4.57 8.77
N PRO A 389 27.89 -3.65 8.08
CA PRO A 389 27.55 -3.86 6.69
C PRO A 389 28.83 -3.99 5.86
N SER A 390 28.79 -4.81 4.81
CA SER A 390 29.84 -4.79 3.78
C SER A 390 29.93 -3.40 3.14
N ASP A 391 31.03 -3.09 2.46
CA ASP A 391 31.16 -1.81 1.75
C ASP A 391 30.04 -1.62 0.70
N GLU A 392 29.61 -2.70 0.05
CA GLU A 392 28.49 -2.68 -0.89
C GLU A 392 27.15 -2.39 -0.20
N GLU A 393 26.88 -3.03 0.94
CA GLU A 393 25.67 -2.76 1.75
C GLU A 393 25.65 -1.32 2.27
N ARG A 394 26.81 -0.81 2.70
CA ARG A 394 26.98 0.57 3.15
C ARG A 394 26.72 1.57 2.02
N LEU A 395 27.21 1.31 0.81
CA LEU A 395 26.94 2.13 -0.36
C LEU A 395 25.45 2.10 -0.73
N ASN A 396 24.82 0.92 -0.70
CA ASN A 396 23.39 0.78 -0.93
C ASN A 396 22.54 1.57 0.08
N ILE A 397 22.94 1.60 1.36
CA ILE A 397 22.29 2.41 2.39
C ILE A 397 22.45 3.91 2.11
N LEU A 398 23.63 4.35 1.69
CA LEU A 398 23.89 5.75 1.32
C LEU A 398 23.07 6.17 0.09
N ASP A 399 23.01 5.32 -0.94
CA ASP A 399 22.15 5.53 -2.11
C ASP A 399 20.68 5.61 -1.75
N ALA A 400 20.22 4.69 -0.89
CA ALA A 400 18.88 4.68 -0.37
C ALA A 400 18.55 5.98 0.40
N PHE A 401 19.50 6.47 1.20
CA PHE A 401 19.39 7.73 1.93
C PHE A 401 19.34 8.93 0.97
N ARG A 402 20.19 8.99 -0.07
CA ARG A 402 20.14 10.05 -1.08
C ARG A 402 18.82 10.06 -1.84
N LYS A 403 18.31 8.89 -2.22
CA LYS A 403 17.01 8.78 -2.92
C LYS A 403 15.84 9.22 -2.03
N MET A 404 15.94 8.92 -0.74
CA MET A 404 15.02 9.44 0.27
C MET A 404 15.02 10.96 0.30
N VAL A 405 16.20 11.60 0.35
CA VAL A 405 16.32 13.06 0.34
C VAL A 405 15.75 13.64 -0.96
N GLU A 406 16.02 13.03 -2.11
CA GLU A 406 15.47 13.45 -3.41
C GLU A 406 13.94 13.45 -3.40
N ASP A 407 13.31 12.39 -2.89
CA ASP A 407 11.86 12.29 -2.84
C ASP A 407 11.23 13.22 -1.81
N TYR A 408 11.91 13.41 -0.67
CA TYR A 408 11.54 14.41 0.31
C TYR A 408 11.53 15.83 -0.30
N SER A 409 12.54 16.18 -1.10
CA SER A 409 12.65 17.47 -1.78
C SER A 409 11.54 17.73 -2.81
N LYS A 410 10.90 16.67 -3.35
CA LYS A 410 9.75 16.79 -4.27
C LYS A 410 8.42 17.04 -3.55
N GLY A 411 8.34 16.75 -2.25
CA GLY A 411 7.10 16.86 -1.48
C GLY A 411 6.56 18.29 -1.46
N ILE A 412 5.26 18.45 -1.70
CA ILE A 412 4.55 19.73 -1.55
C ILE A 412 4.33 19.96 -0.06
N LEU A 413 4.95 20.99 0.49
CA LEU A 413 4.60 21.49 1.80
C LEU A 413 3.59 22.61 1.64
N ALA A 414 2.43 22.44 2.28
CA ALA A 414 1.44 23.52 2.41
C ALA A 414 2.00 24.72 3.20
N VAL A 415 3.07 24.51 3.99
CA VAL A 415 3.75 25.57 4.75
C VAL A 415 5.25 25.43 4.56
N GLU A 416 5.89 26.42 3.92
CA GLU A 416 7.33 26.38 3.63
C GLU A 416 8.18 26.20 4.90
N SER A 417 7.74 26.70 6.06
CA SER A 417 8.45 26.58 7.34
C SER A 417 8.50 25.16 7.92
N ASP A 418 7.66 24.24 7.43
CA ASP A 418 7.59 22.86 7.94
C ASP A 418 8.70 21.95 7.39
N LYS A 419 9.51 22.44 6.43
CA LYS A 419 10.53 21.62 5.76
C LYS A 419 11.67 21.22 6.71
N LEU A 420 12.16 22.15 7.54
CA LEU A 420 13.21 21.82 8.50
C LEU A 420 12.71 20.94 9.68
N PRO A 421 11.52 21.20 10.27
CA PRO A 421 10.93 20.29 11.26
C PRO A 421 10.64 18.89 10.70
N ALA A 422 10.17 18.75 9.46
CA ALA A 422 9.94 17.44 8.86
C ALA A 422 11.26 16.68 8.54
N ILE A 423 12.38 17.38 8.38
CA ILE A 423 13.74 16.78 8.33
C ILE A 423 14.17 16.25 9.71
N SER A 424 13.54 16.64 10.83
CA SER A 424 13.85 16.05 12.15
C SER A 424 13.62 14.53 12.18
N GLY A 425 12.68 14.01 11.39
CA GLY A 425 12.54 12.56 11.17
C GLY A 425 13.78 11.91 10.55
N GLN A 426 14.52 12.64 9.72
CA GLN A 426 15.83 12.21 9.20
C GLN A 426 16.91 12.22 10.28
N VAL A 427 16.82 13.07 11.32
CA VAL A 427 17.73 13.02 12.48
C VAL A 427 17.48 11.74 13.28
N GLY A 428 16.23 11.37 13.47
CA GLY A 428 15.84 10.09 14.03
C GLY A 428 16.40 8.89 13.29
N LEU A 429 16.14 8.89 11.97
CA LEU A 429 16.67 7.90 11.06
C LEU A 429 18.20 7.91 11.05
N SER A 430 18.85 9.08 11.11
CA SER A 430 20.31 9.18 11.11
C SER A 430 20.91 8.62 12.40
N ARG A 431 20.30 8.79 13.58
CA ARG A 431 20.77 8.08 14.79
C ARG A 431 20.80 6.56 14.62
N ARG A 432 19.86 5.99 13.86
CA ARG A 432 19.80 4.55 13.57
C ARG A 432 20.75 4.11 12.46
N LEU A 433 20.96 4.98 11.48
CA LEU A 433 21.87 4.72 10.36
C LEU A 433 23.33 4.97 10.74
N HIS A 434 23.60 5.83 11.73
CA HIS A 434 24.94 6.23 12.14
C HIS A 434 25.84 5.03 12.49
N PRO A 435 25.39 3.97 13.18
CA PRO A 435 26.22 2.78 13.39
C PRO A 435 26.56 2.01 12.11
N LEU A 436 25.74 2.10 11.05
CA LEU A 436 25.93 1.38 9.78
C LEU A 436 26.75 2.20 8.78
N ILE A 437 26.47 3.51 8.71
CA ILE A 437 27.08 4.46 7.79
C ILE A 437 28.32 5.11 8.41
N GLY A 438 28.41 5.26 9.73
CA GLY A 438 29.46 6.08 10.35
C GLY A 438 29.45 7.53 9.86
N GLY A 439 30.47 8.29 10.26
CA GLY A 439 30.56 9.73 9.95
C GLY A 439 29.48 10.56 10.65
N GLN A 440 29.72 11.87 10.72
CA GLN A 440 28.76 12.82 11.25
C GLN A 440 27.61 13.07 10.27
N TYR A 441 26.39 13.16 10.82
CA TYR A 441 25.22 13.62 10.12
C TYR A 441 25.20 15.16 10.08
N LEU A 442 25.09 15.74 8.88
CA LEU A 442 25.22 17.16 8.60
C LEU A 442 23.95 17.66 7.89
N ALA A 443 22.87 17.83 8.66
CA ALA A 443 21.60 18.39 8.18
C ALA A 443 21.09 17.75 6.87
N GLY A 444 20.99 16.42 6.85
CA GLY A 444 20.54 15.65 5.69
C GLY A 444 21.65 15.24 4.72
N LEU A 445 22.91 15.40 5.14
CA LEU A 445 24.10 14.86 4.48
C LEU A 445 24.90 13.99 5.45
N TRP A 446 25.80 13.17 4.93
CA TRP A 446 26.74 12.38 5.71
C TRP A 446 28.16 12.81 5.38
N SER A 447 28.96 13.13 6.39
CA SER A 447 30.36 13.54 6.20
C SER A 447 31.20 12.49 5.45
N CYS A 448 30.91 11.20 5.61
CA CYS A 448 31.59 10.12 4.90
C CYS A 448 31.15 9.96 3.43
N ASP A 449 30.08 10.65 3.01
CA ASP A 449 29.52 10.62 1.65
C ASP A 449 29.36 12.05 1.10
N LEU A 450 30.11 13.00 1.66
CA LEU A 450 29.87 14.43 1.47
C LEU A 450 30.00 14.84 -0.01
N LEU A 451 30.92 14.25 -0.77
CA LEU A 451 31.12 14.56 -2.18
C LEU A 451 29.87 14.26 -3.02
N ASN A 452 29.30 13.07 -2.86
CA ASN A 452 28.07 12.69 -3.53
C ASN A 452 26.86 13.43 -2.94
N GLY A 453 26.88 13.62 -1.63
CA GLY A 453 25.91 14.40 -0.89
C GLY A 453 25.79 15.80 -1.46
N LEU A 454 26.89 16.50 -1.77
CA LEU A 454 26.90 17.86 -2.32
C LEU A 454 26.59 17.94 -3.83
N ALA A 455 26.52 16.82 -4.54
CA ALA A 455 26.32 16.76 -5.99
C ALA A 455 24.82 16.83 -6.41
N TRP A 456 23.93 17.29 -5.53
CA TRP A 456 22.51 17.45 -5.87
C TRP A 456 22.31 18.52 -6.95
N ARG A 457 21.23 18.37 -7.72
CA ARG A 457 20.79 19.33 -8.73
C ARG A 457 19.28 19.37 -8.79
N SER A 458 18.72 20.51 -9.20
CA SER A 458 17.30 20.57 -9.55
C SER A 458 17.06 19.75 -10.82
N SER A 459 16.10 18.83 -10.77
CA SER A 459 15.61 18.12 -11.96
C SER A 459 14.66 18.97 -12.80
N SER A 460 14.13 20.08 -12.24
CA SER A 460 13.26 21.01 -12.94
C SER A 460 14.02 22.28 -13.33
N PRO A 461 13.95 22.71 -14.60
CA PRO A 461 14.54 23.97 -15.05
C PRO A 461 13.88 25.22 -14.42
N ASN A 462 12.70 25.07 -13.80
CA ASN A 462 11.89 26.16 -13.26
C ASN A 462 11.94 26.28 -11.71
N GLY A 463 12.92 25.65 -11.05
CA GLY A 463 13.07 25.75 -9.60
C GLY A 463 13.40 27.18 -9.17
N CYS A 464 12.47 27.88 -8.51
CA CYS A 464 12.73 29.19 -7.95
C CYS A 464 13.58 29.08 -6.67
N PRO A 465 14.66 29.86 -6.52
CA PRO A 465 15.38 29.97 -5.26
C PRO A 465 14.44 30.45 -4.14
N VAL A 466 14.55 29.86 -2.95
CA VAL A 466 13.83 30.33 -1.76
C VAL A 466 14.29 31.75 -1.45
N LYS A 467 13.35 32.68 -1.23
CA LYS A 467 13.66 34.10 -0.97
C LYS A 467 14.41 34.33 0.34
N THR A 468 14.26 33.43 1.29
CA THR A 468 14.87 33.47 2.61
C THR A 468 15.92 32.38 2.71
N TYR A 469 17.09 32.70 3.27
CA TYR A 469 18.17 31.72 3.42
C TYR A 469 17.70 30.49 4.20
N ARG A 470 17.94 29.32 3.63
CA ARG A 470 17.65 28.02 4.21
C ARG A 470 18.76 27.05 3.83
N ALA A 471 19.22 26.27 4.80
CA ALA A 471 20.24 25.26 4.59
C ALA A 471 19.75 23.90 5.10
N PRO A 472 20.06 22.81 4.37
CA PRO A 472 20.74 22.78 3.05
C PRO A 472 19.83 23.27 1.91
N SER A 473 20.40 23.68 0.78
CA SER A 473 19.65 24.39 -0.29
C SER A 473 18.63 23.53 -1.05
N TRP A 474 18.66 22.20 -0.89
CA TRP A 474 17.61 21.30 -1.39
C TRP A 474 16.37 21.24 -0.48
N SER A 475 16.45 21.80 0.73
CA SER A 475 15.35 21.90 1.70
C SER A 475 14.43 23.11 1.48
#